data_AF-A0A919HPH9-F1
#
_entry.id   AF-A0A919HPH9-F1
#
_cell.length_a   1.000
_cell.length_b   1.000
_cell.length_c   1.000
_cell.angle_alpha   90.00
_cell.angle_beta   90.00
_cell.angle_gamma   90.00
#
_symmetry.space_group_name_H-M   'P 1'
#
loop_
_entity.id
_entity.type
_entity.pdbx_description
1 polymer ?
#
loop_
_entity_poly.entity_id
_entity_poly.type
_entity_poly.pdbx_seq_one_letter_code
_entity_poly.pdbx_strand_id
1 'polypeptide(L)'
;MEKNASLPFGSFNSLALFTGLCLGASPAAGIAAENSVKNSEETLVVEAAPPSLYSPGASADPKFNKPLVDTTRTITVIPEQVIKDQGVTNLTDALKNVPGVGAFYAGENGSSTTGDAIFMRGVDTSNSIYVDGIRDIGSVTRDTFNTQQVEVIKGPAGTDYGRSAPSGSINMISKQPRLDSGIDGSASIGSARSRRGTRPEPGV
;
A
#
# COMPACT_ATOMS: atom_id res chain seq x y z
N MET A 1 -23.89 1.18 60.44
CA MET A 1 -23.32 0.49 59.27
C MET A 1 -23.33 1.52 58.14
N GLU A 2 -22.39 2.47 58.12
CA GLU A 2 -21.05 2.40 57.47
C GLU A 2 -21.14 1.90 56.01
N LYS A 3 -20.59 2.50 54.95
CA LYS A 3 -19.76 3.71 54.72
C LYS A 3 -19.75 3.97 53.20
N ASN A 4 -19.58 5.24 52.80
CA ASN A 4 -19.24 5.69 51.44
C ASN A 4 -17.85 5.19 50.98
N ALA A 5 -17.69 4.91 49.67
CA ALA A 5 -16.42 4.97 48.92
C ALA A 5 -16.73 4.95 47.40
N SER A 6 -16.79 6.09 46.70
CA SER A 6 -15.69 6.83 46.04
C SER A 6 -14.87 6.01 45.02
N LEU A 7 -15.18 6.19 43.73
CA LEU A 7 -14.33 5.80 42.59
C LEU A 7 -13.23 6.86 42.41
N PRO A 8 -11.94 6.49 42.30
CA PRO A 8 -10.89 7.48 42.06
C PRO A 8 -10.81 7.87 40.57
N PHE A 9 -11.20 9.11 40.27
CA PHE A 9 -10.74 9.84 39.09
C PHE A 9 -9.25 10.14 39.24
N GLY A 10 -8.42 9.57 38.36
CA GLY A 10 -7.00 9.89 38.24
C GLY A 10 -6.76 10.79 37.03
N SER A 11 -6.62 12.09 37.27
CA SER A 11 -6.06 13.07 36.34
C SER A 11 -4.53 12.95 36.35
N PHE A 12 -3.90 12.78 35.18
CA PHE A 12 -2.47 13.00 34.99
C PHE A 12 -2.25 13.99 33.86
N ASN A 13 -2.33 15.27 34.23
CA ASN A 13 -1.62 16.35 33.54
C ASN A 13 -0.13 16.24 33.89
N SER A 14 0.73 15.96 32.91
CA SER A 14 2.10 16.51 32.89
C SER A 14 2.72 16.31 31.51
N LEU A 15 2.64 17.36 30.71
CA LEU A 15 3.40 17.54 29.47
C LEU A 15 4.76 18.14 29.87
N ALA A 16 5.79 17.31 30.01
CA ALA A 16 7.16 17.78 30.22
C ALA A 16 7.88 17.91 28.87
N LEU A 17 8.05 19.15 28.43
CA LEU A 17 8.78 19.56 27.23
C LEU A 17 10.29 19.51 27.55
N PHE A 18 11.01 18.49 27.04
CA PHE A 18 12.48 18.43 27.15
C PHE A 18 13.12 19.18 25.99
N THR A 19 13.44 20.47 26.18
CA THR A 19 14.36 21.22 25.31
C THR A 19 15.73 21.28 25.97
N GLY A 20 16.67 20.45 25.50
CA GLY A 20 18.07 20.43 25.93
C GLY A 20 18.99 20.63 24.73
N LEU A 21 19.28 21.89 24.41
CA LEU A 21 20.30 22.32 23.46
C LEU A 21 21.68 22.26 24.13
N CYS A 22 22.54 21.32 23.72
CA CYS A 22 23.95 21.33 24.09
C CYS A 22 24.82 21.37 22.81
N LEU A 23 25.23 22.58 22.44
CA LEU A 23 26.42 22.85 21.62
C LEU A 23 27.65 22.75 22.53
N GLY A 24 28.65 21.94 22.15
CA GLY A 24 29.94 21.89 22.84
C GLY A 24 30.95 21.03 22.08
N ALA A 25 32.02 21.68 21.61
CA ALA A 25 32.99 21.21 20.64
C ALA A 25 33.97 20.12 21.15
N SER A 26 34.50 19.35 20.20
CA SER A 26 35.66 18.44 20.34
C SER A 26 36.92 19.14 20.84
N PRO A 27 37.85 18.38 21.43
CA PRO A 27 39.09 18.12 20.70
C PRO A 27 39.52 16.64 20.71
N ALA A 28 40.23 16.27 19.64
CA ALA A 28 40.87 14.98 19.45
C ALA A 28 42.04 14.77 20.42
N ALA A 29 42.13 13.56 20.99
CA ALA A 29 43.37 12.99 21.51
C ALA A 29 43.30 11.47 21.33
N GLY A 30 44.20 10.94 20.52
CA GLY A 30 44.29 9.50 20.25
C GLY A 30 44.87 8.73 21.43
N ILE A 31 44.38 7.51 21.60
CA ILE A 31 45.14 6.43 22.22
C ILE A 31 45.02 5.23 21.28
N ALA A 32 46.14 4.89 20.65
CA ALA A 32 46.35 3.62 20.02
C ALA A 32 46.38 2.55 21.12
N ALA A 33 45.46 1.59 21.05
CA ALA A 33 45.55 0.34 21.78
C ALA A 33 45.55 -0.77 20.73
N GLU A 34 46.75 -1.25 20.42
CA GLU A 34 46.99 -2.52 19.76
C GLU A 34 46.36 -3.64 20.61
N ASN A 35 45.44 -4.41 20.04
CA ASN A 35 45.11 -5.70 20.60
C ASN A 35 44.60 -6.68 19.54
N SER A 36 45.51 -7.59 19.18
CA SER A 36 45.27 -8.98 18.81
C SER A 36 44.10 -9.26 17.86
N VAL A 37 44.41 -9.32 16.55
CA VAL A 37 43.55 -9.96 15.55
C VAL A 37 43.50 -11.47 15.84
N LYS A 38 42.44 -11.89 16.53
CA LYS A 38 42.00 -13.29 16.52
C LYS A 38 41.14 -13.49 15.28
N ASN A 39 41.61 -14.34 14.38
CA ASN A 39 40.76 -15.04 13.42
C ASN A 39 39.60 -15.68 14.19
N SER A 40 38.39 -15.20 13.94
CA SER A 40 37.17 -15.95 14.18
C SER A 40 36.36 -15.81 12.91
N GLU A 41 35.98 -16.95 12.34
CA GLU A 41 35.16 -17.01 11.15
C GLU A 41 33.91 -16.17 11.35
N GLU A 42 33.86 -15.04 10.65
CA GLU A 42 32.71 -14.15 10.63
C GLU A 42 31.61 -14.89 9.86
N THR A 43 30.80 -15.64 10.60
CA THR A 43 29.49 -16.07 10.12
C THR A 43 28.75 -14.80 9.76
N LEU A 44 28.66 -14.51 8.47
CA LEU A 44 27.84 -13.43 7.94
C LEU A 44 26.39 -13.77 8.26
N VAL A 45 25.90 -13.30 9.41
CA VAL A 45 24.48 -13.29 9.70
C VAL A 45 23.87 -12.22 8.81
N VAL A 46 23.43 -12.63 7.62
CA VAL A 46 22.59 -11.78 6.78
C VAL A 46 21.23 -11.70 7.47
N GLU A 47 21.08 -10.71 8.34
CA GLU A 47 19.77 -10.34 8.87
C GLU A 47 18.97 -9.79 7.68
N ALA A 48 18.01 -10.58 7.20
CA ALA A 48 17.16 -10.18 6.10
C ALA A 48 16.40 -8.91 6.52
N ALA A 49 16.69 -7.79 5.86
CA ALA A 49 15.95 -6.56 6.08
C ALA A 49 14.45 -6.82 5.86
N PRO A 50 13.56 -6.30 6.72
CA PRO A 50 12.13 -6.47 6.54
C PRO A 50 11.71 -5.94 5.15
N PRO A 51 10.76 -6.62 4.47
CA PRO A 51 10.33 -6.19 3.15
C PRO A 51 9.80 -4.77 3.21
N SER A 52 10.21 -3.95 2.23
CA SER A 52 9.77 -2.55 2.20
C SER A 52 8.26 -2.47 2.00
N LEU A 53 7.59 -1.60 2.76
CA LEU A 53 6.14 -1.39 2.63
C LEU A 53 5.73 -0.81 1.26
N TYR A 54 6.69 -0.23 0.52
CA TYR A 54 6.47 0.40 -0.79
C TYR A 54 6.78 -0.55 -1.97
N SER A 55 7.45 -1.67 -1.73
CA SER A 55 7.78 -2.66 -2.76
C SER A 55 7.52 -4.07 -2.22
N PRO A 56 6.26 -4.54 -2.34
CA PRO A 56 5.91 -5.93 -2.06
C PRO A 56 6.72 -6.87 -2.96
N GLY A 57 7.29 -7.94 -2.38
CA GLY A 57 8.12 -8.89 -3.12
C GLY A 57 7.35 -9.96 -3.90
N ALA A 58 6.04 -10.09 -3.69
CA ALA A 58 5.19 -11.12 -4.28
C ALA A 58 3.81 -10.58 -4.65
N SER A 59 3.17 -11.23 -5.63
CA SER A 59 1.74 -11.07 -5.92
C SER A 59 0.91 -11.87 -4.93
N ALA A 60 -0.31 -11.42 -4.64
CA ALA A 60 -1.26 -12.16 -3.82
C ALA A 60 -2.06 -13.20 -4.63
N ASP A 61 -2.01 -13.15 -5.97
CA ASP A 61 -2.70 -14.11 -6.83
C ASP A 61 -1.90 -15.42 -6.90
N PRO A 62 -2.50 -16.58 -6.54
CA PRO A 62 -1.81 -17.87 -6.51
C PRO A 62 -1.31 -18.34 -7.88
N LYS A 63 -1.76 -17.72 -8.98
CA LYS A 63 -1.24 -17.99 -10.33
C LYS A 63 0.21 -17.53 -10.49
N PHE A 64 0.69 -16.60 -9.66
CA PHE A 64 2.08 -16.14 -9.62
C PHE A 64 2.82 -16.80 -8.46
N ASN A 65 3.48 -17.92 -8.73
CA ASN A 65 4.18 -18.73 -7.72
C ASN A 65 5.65 -18.35 -7.51
N LYS A 66 6.12 -17.26 -8.12
CA LYS A 66 7.47 -16.72 -8.00
C LYS A 66 7.43 -15.32 -7.41
N PRO A 67 8.49 -14.91 -6.67
CA PRO A 67 8.69 -13.51 -6.33
C PRO A 67 8.63 -12.62 -7.59
N LEU A 68 8.25 -11.37 -7.44
CA LEU A 68 8.11 -10.43 -8.57
C LEU A 68 9.44 -10.21 -9.29
N VAL A 69 10.57 -10.28 -8.57
CA VAL A 69 11.92 -10.17 -9.15
C VAL A 69 12.25 -11.32 -10.11
N ASP A 70 11.68 -12.51 -9.86
CA ASP A 70 11.91 -13.71 -10.67
C ASP A 70 10.80 -13.93 -11.71
N THR A 71 9.80 -13.06 -11.74
CA THR A 71 8.68 -13.16 -12.67
C THR A 71 9.04 -12.53 -14.00
N THR A 72 8.94 -13.28 -15.10
CA THR A 72 9.34 -12.83 -16.46
C THR A 72 8.29 -11.92 -17.12
N ARG A 73 7.67 -11.01 -16.35
CA ARG A 73 6.61 -10.09 -16.81
C ARG A 73 6.76 -8.74 -16.12
N THR A 74 6.31 -7.68 -16.78
CA THR A 74 6.26 -6.36 -16.15
C THR A 74 5.05 -6.27 -15.23
N ILE A 75 5.25 -6.47 -13.95
CA ILE A 75 4.23 -6.36 -12.90
C ILE A 75 4.60 -5.19 -11.98
N THR A 76 3.65 -4.33 -11.70
CA THR A 76 3.80 -3.25 -10.73
C THR A 76 2.74 -3.43 -9.65
N VAL A 77 3.17 -3.53 -8.39
CA VAL A 77 2.28 -3.65 -7.25
C VAL A 77 2.25 -2.32 -6.50
N ILE A 78 1.05 -1.77 -6.34
CA ILE A 78 0.78 -0.59 -5.52
C ILE A 78 0.28 -1.08 -4.16
N PRO A 79 1.10 -1.03 -3.10
CA PRO A 79 0.72 -1.51 -1.78
C PRO A 79 -0.24 -0.58 -1.06
N GLU A 80 -0.95 -1.11 -0.05
CA GLU A 80 -1.83 -0.35 0.86
C GLU A 80 -1.14 0.89 1.43
N GLN A 81 0.14 0.80 1.77
CA GLN A 81 0.90 1.92 2.33
C GLN A 81 0.98 3.11 1.37
N VAL A 82 1.24 2.85 0.08
CA VAL A 82 1.24 3.90 -0.95
C VAL A 82 -0.15 4.52 -1.10
N ILE A 83 -1.19 3.69 -1.11
CA ILE A 83 -2.58 4.13 -1.22
C ILE A 83 -2.93 5.05 -0.04
N LYS A 84 -2.52 4.69 1.18
CA LYS A 84 -2.76 5.48 2.39
C LYS A 84 -1.98 6.79 2.39
N ASP A 85 -0.67 6.74 2.13
CA ASP A 85 0.21 7.92 2.22
C ASP A 85 -0.13 8.98 1.17
N GLN A 86 -0.61 8.56 0.01
CA GLN A 86 -1.06 9.47 -1.04
C GLN A 86 -2.52 9.93 -0.87
N GLY A 87 -3.24 9.41 0.13
CA GLY A 87 -4.66 9.71 0.33
C GLY A 87 -5.54 9.25 -0.83
N VAL A 88 -5.14 8.19 -1.54
CA VAL A 88 -5.85 7.65 -2.70
C VAL A 88 -7.18 7.04 -2.25
N THR A 89 -8.25 7.43 -2.92
CA THR A 89 -9.63 7.02 -2.57
C THR A 89 -10.30 6.13 -3.61
N ASN A 90 -9.72 6.03 -4.81
CA ASN A 90 -10.28 5.26 -5.92
C ASN A 90 -9.16 4.62 -6.77
N LEU A 91 -9.56 3.65 -7.58
CA LEU A 91 -8.64 2.91 -8.45
C LEU A 91 -7.92 3.82 -9.45
N THR A 92 -8.65 4.73 -10.10
CA THR A 92 -8.06 5.65 -11.10
C THR A 92 -6.92 6.49 -10.50
N ASP A 93 -7.07 6.95 -9.26
CA ASP A 93 -6.02 7.67 -8.53
C ASP A 93 -4.86 6.75 -8.12
N ALA A 94 -5.13 5.51 -7.71
CA ALA A 94 -4.08 4.53 -7.39
C ALA A 94 -3.18 4.28 -8.61
N LEU A 95 -3.79 4.18 -9.80
CA LEU A 95 -3.12 3.90 -11.06
C LEU A 95 -2.20 5.03 -11.53
N LYS A 96 -2.27 6.24 -10.95
CA LYS A 96 -1.31 7.33 -11.22
C LYS A 96 0.13 6.95 -10.84
N ASN A 97 0.32 5.97 -9.95
CA ASN A 97 1.62 5.40 -9.62
C ASN A 97 2.23 4.57 -10.75
N VAL A 98 1.43 4.21 -11.77
CA VAL A 98 1.86 3.39 -12.89
C VAL A 98 1.94 4.25 -14.15
N PRO A 99 3.13 4.43 -14.74
CA PRO A 99 3.28 5.33 -15.88
C PRO A 99 2.54 4.79 -17.11
N GLY A 100 1.83 5.68 -17.80
CA GLY A 100 1.07 5.35 -19.01
C GLY A 100 -0.23 4.57 -18.76
N VAL A 101 -0.75 4.63 -17.53
CA VAL A 101 -2.06 4.06 -17.15
C VAL A 101 -2.96 5.18 -16.62
N GLY A 102 -4.18 5.26 -17.12
CA GLY A 102 -5.14 6.27 -16.65
C GLY A 102 -6.38 6.37 -17.54
N ALA A 103 -7.36 7.15 -17.08
CA ALA A 103 -8.57 7.45 -17.84
C ALA A 103 -8.33 8.63 -18.80
N PHE A 104 -7.88 8.34 -20.02
CA PHE A 104 -7.54 9.38 -21.03
C PHE A 104 -8.67 9.66 -22.02
N TYR A 105 -9.69 8.81 -22.06
CA TYR A 105 -10.76 8.86 -23.05
C TYR A 105 -12.09 9.20 -22.39
N ALA A 106 -12.76 10.24 -22.90
CA ALA A 106 -14.02 10.73 -22.36
C ALA A 106 -15.26 10.14 -23.05
N GLY A 107 -15.09 9.37 -24.13
CA GLY A 107 -16.16 8.86 -24.97
C GLY A 107 -16.28 9.58 -26.31
N GLU A 108 -17.36 9.29 -27.03
CA GLU A 108 -17.72 9.91 -28.31
C GLU A 108 -19.05 10.63 -28.19
N ASN A 109 -19.45 11.32 -29.26
CA ASN A 109 -20.77 11.94 -29.34
C ASN A 109 -21.87 10.88 -29.17
N GLY A 110 -22.65 10.96 -28.08
CA GLY A 110 -23.75 10.04 -27.76
C GLY A 110 -23.41 8.90 -26.80
N SER A 111 -22.12 8.71 -26.44
CA SER A 111 -21.71 7.75 -25.42
C SER A 111 -20.57 8.32 -24.59
N SER A 112 -20.90 8.74 -23.36
CA SER A 112 -19.91 9.21 -22.40
C SER A 112 -19.28 8.03 -21.67
N THR A 113 -17.97 8.10 -21.52
CA THR A 113 -17.23 7.14 -20.73
C THR A 113 -17.37 7.49 -19.25
N THR A 114 -17.80 6.55 -18.41
CA THR A 114 -18.02 6.74 -16.96
C THR A 114 -17.19 5.75 -16.16
N GLY A 115 -16.78 6.15 -14.96
CA GLY A 115 -16.08 5.29 -14.02
C GLY A 115 -14.61 5.08 -14.39
N ASP A 116 -14.08 3.89 -14.11
CA ASP A 116 -12.69 3.54 -14.38
C ASP A 116 -12.50 3.06 -15.83
N ALA A 117 -12.61 3.98 -16.78
CA ALA A 117 -12.28 3.70 -18.17
C ALA A 117 -10.79 3.82 -18.43
N ILE A 118 -10.08 2.83 -17.92
CA ILE A 118 -8.62 2.85 -17.88
C ILE A 118 -8.04 2.48 -19.23
N PHE A 119 -7.14 3.31 -19.72
CA PHE A 119 -6.28 3.02 -20.86
C PHE A 119 -4.89 2.66 -20.34
N MET A 120 -4.29 1.66 -20.98
CA MET A 120 -2.92 1.24 -20.71
C MET A 120 -2.26 0.91 -22.04
N ARG A 121 -1.03 1.40 -22.26
CA ARG A 121 -0.30 1.20 -23.53
C ARG A 121 -1.14 1.58 -24.78
N GLY A 122 -2.01 2.57 -24.67
CA GLY A 122 -2.84 3.07 -25.78
C GLY A 122 -4.10 2.26 -26.09
N VAL A 123 -4.43 1.22 -25.31
CA VAL A 123 -5.62 0.39 -25.51
C VAL A 123 -6.53 0.47 -24.28
N ASP A 124 -7.84 0.45 -24.52
CA ASP A 124 -8.84 0.36 -23.46
C ASP A 124 -8.68 -0.95 -22.68
N THR A 125 -8.50 -0.80 -21.37
CA THR A 125 -8.26 -1.86 -20.38
C THR A 125 -9.41 -1.92 -19.36
N SER A 126 -10.46 -1.11 -19.52
CA SER A 126 -11.64 -1.10 -18.64
C SER A 126 -12.27 -2.48 -18.44
N ASN A 127 -12.30 -3.28 -19.51
CA ASN A 127 -12.80 -4.65 -19.48
C ASN A 127 -11.83 -5.65 -18.85
N SER A 128 -10.62 -5.26 -18.44
CA SER A 128 -9.57 -6.12 -17.86
C SER A 128 -9.18 -5.70 -16.46
N ILE A 129 -10.17 -5.23 -15.71
CA ILE A 129 -10.10 -4.97 -14.28
C ILE A 129 -10.64 -6.21 -13.56
N TYR A 130 -9.91 -6.65 -12.55
CA TYR A 130 -10.19 -7.84 -11.75
C TYR A 130 -10.22 -7.47 -10.27
N VAL A 131 -11.02 -8.20 -9.51
CA VAL A 131 -11.01 -8.21 -8.05
C VAL A 131 -10.69 -9.63 -7.64
N ASP A 132 -9.59 -9.82 -6.93
CA ASP A 132 -9.10 -11.14 -6.51
C ASP A 132 -9.00 -12.15 -7.68
N GLY A 133 -8.63 -11.66 -8.86
CA GLY A 133 -8.48 -12.45 -10.09
C GLY A 133 -9.79 -12.82 -10.80
N ILE A 134 -10.94 -12.36 -10.31
CA ILE A 134 -12.25 -12.48 -10.95
C ILE A 134 -12.57 -11.17 -11.68
N ARG A 135 -13.10 -11.25 -12.91
CA ARG A 135 -13.39 -10.04 -13.68
C ARG A 135 -14.50 -9.24 -13.01
N ASP A 136 -14.20 -7.98 -12.73
CA ASP A 136 -15.18 -7.04 -12.26
C ASP A 136 -15.78 -6.28 -13.45
N ILE A 137 -17.10 -6.35 -13.58
CA ILE A 137 -17.84 -5.80 -14.72
C ILE A 137 -18.53 -4.50 -14.33
N GLY A 138 -18.48 -3.51 -15.22
CA GLY A 138 -19.25 -2.29 -15.08
C GLY A 138 -18.41 -1.02 -15.17
N SER A 139 -19.05 0.02 -15.69
CA SER A 139 -18.51 1.37 -15.87
C SER A 139 -18.74 2.22 -14.62
N VAL A 140 -18.17 1.78 -13.50
CA VAL A 140 -18.23 2.46 -12.19
C VAL A 140 -16.84 2.82 -11.72
N THR A 141 -16.74 3.76 -10.78
CA THR A 141 -15.48 4.06 -10.08
C THR A 141 -15.37 3.14 -8.87
N ARG A 142 -14.23 2.47 -8.73
CA ARG A 142 -13.94 1.56 -7.62
C ARG A 142 -13.22 2.29 -6.50
N ASP A 143 -13.73 2.18 -5.27
CA ASP A 143 -13.09 2.73 -4.07
C ASP A 143 -12.00 1.77 -3.56
N THR A 144 -10.94 2.32 -2.94
CA THR A 144 -9.80 1.57 -2.40
C THR A 144 -9.93 1.15 -0.93
N PHE A 145 -11.04 1.46 -0.24
CA PHE A 145 -11.18 1.22 1.20
C PHE A 145 -10.97 -0.26 1.60
N ASN A 146 -11.43 -1.19 0.74
CA ASN A 146 -11.30 -2.64 0.92
C ASN A 146 -10.16 -3.25 0.10
N THR A 147 -9.24 -2.45 -0.43
CA THR A 147 -8.14 -2.93 -1.26
C THR A 147 -6.85 -2.97 -0.45
N GLN A 148 -6.18 -4.12 -0.44
CA GLN A 148 -4.86 -4.29 0.18
C GLN A 148 -3.74 -3.91 -0.79
N GLN A 149 -3.86 -4.27 -2.06
CA GLN A 149 -2.91 -3.85 -3.08
C GLN A 149 -3.56 -3.86 -4.46
N VAL A 150 -3.03 -3.04 -5.37
CA VAL A 150 -3.42 -3.05 -6.78
C VAL A 150 -2.24 -3.56 -7.60
N GLU A 151 -2.45 -4.64 -8.32
CA GLU A 151 -1.45 -5.26 -9.18
C GLU A 151 -1.72 -4.90 -10.64
N VAL A 152 -0.74 -4.33 -11.32
CA VAL A 152 -0.85 -3.93 -12.72
C VAL A 152 0.15 -4.73 -13.53
N ILE A 153 -0.38 -5.56 -14.43
CA ILE A 153 0.42 -6.34 -15.38
C ILE A 153 0.40 -5.59 -16.71
N LYS A 154 1.58 -5.19 -17.17
CA LYS A 154 1.75 -4.54 -18.48
C LYS A 154 2.14 -5.57 -19.54
N GLY A 155 1.19 -5.90 -20.40
CA GLY A 155 1.31 -6.89 -21.46
C GLY A 155 0.23 -7.97 -21.36
N PRO A 156 0.06 -8.79 -22.40
CA PRO A 156 -1.04 -9.76 -22.46
C PRO A 156 -1.06 -10.70 -21.24
N ALA A 157 -2.21 -10.80 -20.58
CA ALA A 157 -2.44 -11.63 -19.38
C ALA A 157 -3.43 -12.77 -19.66
N GLY A 158 -3.45 -13.27 -20.90
CA GLY A 158 -4.48 -14.21 -21.37
C GLY A 158 -4.40 -15.58 -20.69
N THR A 159 -3.20 -16.00 -20.28
CA THR A 159 -2.99 -17.22 -19.49
C THR A 159 -3.56 -17.13 -18.08
N ASP A 160 -3.67 -15.91 -17.55
CA ASP A 160 -3.98 -15.69 -16.13
C ASP A 160 -5.47 -15.47 -15.96
N TYR A 161 -6.08 -14.67 -16.85
CA TYR A 161 -7.45 -14.21 -16.71
C TYR A 161 -8.34 -14.46 -17.95
N GLY A 162 -7.87 -15.27 -18.89
CA GLY A 162 -8.59 -15.61 -20.11
C GLY A 162 -8.65 -14.43 -21.09
N ARG A 163 -9.85 -14.00 -21.50
CA ARG A 163 -9.98 -12.87 -22.44
C ARG A 163 -9.63 -11.53 -21.76
N SER A 164 -8.39 -11.05 -21.88
CA SER A 164 -8.02 -9.70 -21.44
C SER A 164 -7.71 -8.78 -22.62
N ALA A 165 -7.60 -7.49 -22.34
CA ALA A 165 -7.04 -6.51 -23.26
C ALA A 165 -5.57 -6.88 -23.53
N PRO A 166 -5.07 -6.63 -24.75
CA PRO A 166 -3.67 -6.90 -25.11
C PRO A 166 -2.69 -5.96 -24.39
N SER A 167 -3.17 -4.83 -23.88
CA SER A 167 -2.42 -3.90 -23.03
C SER A 167 -2.01 -4.51 -21.69
N GLY A 168 -2.87 -5.36 -21.13
CA GLY A 168 -2.67 -6.15 -19.93
C GLY A 168 -3.87 -6.17 -18.99
N SER A 169 -3.61 -6.24 -17.69
CA SER A 169 -4.65 -6.42 -16.67
C SER A 169 -4.34 -5.66 -15.39
N ILE A 170 -5.40 -5.30 -14.67
CA ILE A 170 -5.35 -4.64 -13.37
C ILE A 170 -6.12 -5.53 -12.39
N ASN A 171 -5.49 -5.94 -11.30
CA ASN A 171 -6.11 -6.78 -10.28
C ASN A 171 -6.10 -6.05 -8.93
N MET A 172 -7.28 -5.82 -8.35
CA MET A 172 -7.43 -5.29 -7.01
C MET A 172 -7.52 -6.47 -6.03
N ILE A 173 -6.60 -6.51 -5.08
CA ILE A 173 -6.59 -7.54 -4.04
C ILE A 173 -7.38 -7.02 -2.86
N SER A 174 -8.43 -7.74 -2.47
CA SER A 174 -9.27 -7.38 -1.32
C SER A 174 -8.52 -7.61 -0.01
N LYS A 175 -8.84 -6.80 1.00
CA LYS A 175 -8.34 -7.02 2.37
C LYS A 175 -8.86 -8.35 2.91
N GLN A 176 -7.99 -9.07 3.59
CA GLN A 176 -8.32 -10.34 4.24
C GLN A 176 -8.13 -10.26 5.75
N PRO A 177 -8.82 -11.14 6.50
CA PRO A 177 -8.39 -11.65 7.80
C PRO A 177 -6.88 -11.65 8.06
N ARG A 178 -6.45 -11.07 9.18
CA ARG A 178 -5.08 -11.11 9.68
C ARG A 178 -5.10 -11.76 11.06
N LEU A 179 -3.97 -12.35 11.46
CA LEU A 179 -3.86 -13.02 12.76
C LEU A 179 -3.68 -12.03 13.91
N ASP A 180 -3.35 -10.77 13.62
CA ASP A 180 -3.27 -9.69 14.58
C ASP A 180 -4.62 -9.01 14.80
N SER A 181 -4.86 -8.58 16.04
CA SER A 181 -6.04 -7.77 16.38
C SER A 181 -5.70 -6.29 16.31
N GLY A 182 -6.46 -5.54 15.52
CA GLY A 182 -6.34 -4.09 15.40
C GLY A 182 -7.69 -3.45 15.09
N ILE A 183 -7.79 -2.12 15.22
CA ILE A 183 -8.94 -1.36 14.72
C ILE A 183 -8.38 -0.09 14.08
N ASP A 184 -8.62 0.05 12.79
CA ASP A 184 -8.25 1.25 12.05
C ASP A 184 -9.49 2.06 11.69
N GLY A 185 -9.34 3.38 11.67
CA GLY A 185 -10.37 4.29 11.22
C GLY A 185 -9.75 5.60 10.75
N SER A 186 -10.38 6.23 9.76
CA SER A 186 -9.96 7.55 9.30
C SER A 186 -11.16 8.44 9.03
N ALA A 187 -10.98 9.73 9.26
CA ALA A 187 -11.90 10.78 8.89
C ALA A 187 -11.11 11.89 8.18
N SER A 188 -11.62 12.36 7.05
CA SER A 188 -10.98 13.40 6.25
C SER A 188 -12.00 14.43 5.80
N ILE A 189 -11.53 15.68 5.75
CA ILE A 189 -12.24 16.83 5.20
C ILE A 189 -11.34 17.47 4.15
N GLY A 190 -11.92 17.98 3.08
CA GLY A 190 -11.15 18.55 1.97
C GLY A 190 -11.83 19.74 1.31
N SER A 191 -11.20 20.21 0.22
CA SER A 191 -11.78 21.21 -0.66
C SER A 191 -13.14 20.75 -1.23
N ALA A 192 -13.92 21.70 -1.74
CA ALA A 192 -15.24 21.44 -2.31
C ALA A 192 -16.21 20.68 -1.39
N ARG A 193 -16.09 20.87 -0.06
CA ARG A 193 -16.90 20.20 0.98
C ARG A 193 -16.73 18.67 0.98
N SER A 194 -15.61 18.15 0.50
CA SER A 194 -15.29 16.73 0.59
C SER A 194 -15.27 16.27 2.05
N ARG A 195 -15.95 15.16 2.34
CA ARG A 195 -15.97 14.47 3.63
C ARG A 195 -15.89 12.98 3.36
N ARG A 196 -14.95 12.29 3.99
CA ARG A 196 -14.83 10.83 3.88
C ARG A 196 -14.49 10.23 5.24
N GLY A 197 -15.22 9.20 5.61
CA GLY A 197 -14.95 8.36 6.76
C GLY A 197 -14.70 6.94 6.28
N THR A 198 -13.67 6.28 6.80
CA THR A 198 -13.45 4.85 6.55
C THR A 198 -13.22 4.13 7.86
N ARG A 199 -13.72 2.91 7.93
CA ARG A 199 -13.40 1.94 8.96
C ARG A 199 -13.15 0.63 8.23
N PRO A 200 -11.91 0.33 7.86
CA PRO A 200 -11.57 -0.98 7.31
C PRO A 200 -11.97 -2.05 8.32
N GLU A 201 -12.57 -3.15 7.86
CA GLU A 201 -12.75 -4.29 8.77
C GLU A 201 -11.37 -4.78 9.21
N PRO A 202 -11.17 -5.02 10.51
CA PRO A 202 -9.98 -5.70 10.96
C PRO A 202 -10.06 -7.11 10.41
N GLY A 203 -8.95 -7.58 9.85
CA GLY A 203 -8.91 -8.95 9.44
C GLY A 203 -9.08 -9.84 10.68
N VAL A 204 -10.14 -10.66 10.73
CA VAL A 204 -10.40 -11.66 11.79
C VAL A 204 -10.16 -13.07 11.26
#